data_AF-A0A7Y1VT27-F1
#
_entry.id   AF-A0A7Y1VT27-F1
#
_cell.length_a   1.000
_cell.length_b   1.000
_cell.length_c   1.000
_cell.angle_alpha   90.00
_cell.angle_beta   90.00
_cell.angle_gamma   90.00
#
_symmetry.space_group_name_H-M   'P 1'
#
loop_
_entity.id
_entity.type
_entity.pdbx_description
1 polymer ?
#
loop_
_entity_poly.entity_id
_entity_poly.type
_entity_poly.pdbx_seq_one_letter_code
_entity_poly.pdbx_strand_id
1 'polypeptide(L)'
;GLAPLEKRGDGGFFGVLLAQDCEAGKISGLVNATKEAGIAVVPTQTLMTRWLSPKAPELMVQEPEMAYIPAAQRFSWRQSKQQMLDRLDYSDATYDQFLELRMDLLRQFRDAGVPILLGSDAPQVFNVPGFSIHHEMESMIDAGLSTAEVLASGTIHVARFFNADDRGLVAEGKVADLLLLAANPLENISHAAQIEAVIYRGNLLTKDQIENQLKTIAARHKTE
;
A
#
# COMPACT_ATOMS: atom_id res chain seq x y z
N GLY A 1 -0.53 34.74 10.19
CA GLY A 1 -2.00 34.83 10.11
C GLY A 1 -2.46 33.86 9.05
N LEU A 2 -3.04 32.73 9.47
CA LEU A 2 -3.68 31.82 8.54
C LEU A 2 -5.00 32.47 8.13
N ALA A 3 -5.18 32.71 6.83
CA ALA A 3 -6.44 33.21 6.31
C ALA A 3 -7.59 32.26 6.73
N PRO A 4 -8.81 32.78 6.94
CA PRO A 4 -9.96 31.93 7.24
C PRO A 4 -10.15 30.90 6.12
N LEU A 5 -10.34 29.64 6.50
CA LEU A 5 -10.77 28.58 5.59
C LEU A 5 -12.21 28.89 5.14
N GLU A 6 -12.37 29.80 4.18
CA GLU A 6 -13.60 29.91 3.41
C GLU A 6 -13.89 28.56 2.78
N LYS A 7 -15.14 28.10 2.87
CA LYS A 7 -15.65 26.76 2.53
C LYS A 7 -14.97 26.18 1.28
N ARG A 8 -13.88 25.43 1.50
CA ARG A 8 -13.41 24.45 0.52
C ARG A 8 -14.55 23.47 0.30
N GLY A 9 -14.77 23.03 -0.93
CA GLY A 9 -15.68 21.91 -1.21
C GLY A 9 -15.34 20.71 -0.31
N ASP A 10 -16.21 19.71 -0.25
CA ASP A 10 -15.99 18.50 0.57
C ASP A 10 -14.70 17.71 0.23
N GLY A 11 -13.93 18.17 -0.77
CA GLY A 11 -12.67 17.61 -1.24
C GLY A 11 -12.86 16.39 -2.13
N GLY A 12 -14.10 15.95 -2.33
CA GLY A 12 -14.42 14.66 -2.92
C GLY A 12 -13.92 13.49 -2.06
N PHE A 13 -14.19 12.27 -2.53
CA PHE A 13 -13.76 11.06 -1.86
C PHE A 13 -12.21 11.00 -1.82
N PHE A 14 -11.63 10.76 -0.63
CA PHE A 14 -10.18 10.81 -0.37
C PHE A 14 -9.48 12.15 -0.71
N GLY A 15 -10.22 13.26 -0.83
CA GLY A 15 -9.61 14.56 -1.12
C GLY A 15 -9.15 14.72 -2.57
N VAL A 16 -9.62 13.87 -3.50
CA VAL A 16 -9.22 13.87 -4.91
C VAL A 16 -9.39 15.23 -5.60
N LEU A 17 -10.44 15.98 -5.27
CA LEU A 17 -10.70 17.30 -5.86
C LEU A 17 -9.73 18.37 -5.34
N LEU A 18 -9.10 18.14 -4.18
CA LEU A 18 -8.12 19.07 -3.61
C LEU A 18 -6.78 19.04 -4.36
N ALA A 19 -6.56 18.06 -5.25
CA ALA A 19 -5.36 18.02 -6.08
C ALA A 19 -5.23 19.26 -6.98
N GLN A 20 -6.36 19.79 -7.47
CA GLN A 20 -6.40 21.00 -8.30
C GLN A 20 -6.04 22.27 -7.51
N ASP A 21 -6.32 22.26 -6.20
CA ASP A 21 -6.05 23.36 -5.28
C ASP A 21 -4.64 23.29 -4.66
N CYS A 22 -3.79 22.35 -5.11
CA CYS A 22 -2.47 22.16 -4.55
C CYS A 22 -1.56 23.35 -4.87
N GLU A 23 -1.14 24.07 -3.82
CA GLU A 23 -0.12 25.11 -3.92
C GLU A 23 1.27 24.49 -3.77
N ALA A 24 1.92 24.14 -4.89
CA ALA A 24 3.22 23.47 -4.90
C ALA A 24 4.29 24.16 -4.02
N GLY A 25 4.29 25.50 -3.95
CA GLY A 25 5.20 26.28 -3.12
C GLY A 25 5.06 26.06 -1.61
N LYS A 26 3.97 25.42 -1.15
CA LYS A 26 3.73 25.10 0.27
C LYS A 26 4.14 23.66 0.64
N ILE A 27 4.45 22.80 -0.33
CA ILE A 27 4.74 21.39 -0.07
C ILE A 27 6.00 21.23 0.80
N SER A 28 7.06 21.97 0.51
CA SER A 28 8.31 21.90 1.30
C SER A 28 8.09 22.27 2.77
N GLY A 29 7.22 23.25 3.03
CA GLY A 29 6.81 23.63 4.38
C GLY A 29 6.05 22.50 5.10
N LEU A 30 5.13 21.83 4.41
CA LEU A 30 4.43 20.65 4.93
C LEU A 30 5.41 19.51 5.25
N VAL A 31 6.31 19.20 4.32
CA VAL A 31 7.31 18.12 4.46
C VAL A 31 8.21 18.38 5.67
N ASN A 32 8.70 19.61 5.83
CA ASN A 32 9.52 19.99 6.98
C ASN A 32 8.74 19.91 8.29
N ALA A 33 7.48 20.38 8.31
CA ALA A 33 6.64 20.29 9.50
C ALA A 33 6.39 18.82 9.92
N THR A 34 6.12 17.92 8.96
CA THR A 34 5.97 16.48 9.22
C THR A 34 7.25 15.88 9.81
N LYS A 35 8.41 16.25 9.25
CA LYS A 35 9.72 15.80 9.75
C LYS A 35 9.98 16.27 11.18
N GLU A 36 9.81 17.57 11.44
CA GLU A 36 10.06 18.18 12.75
C GLU A 36 9.13 17.60 13.83
N ALA A 37 7.89 17.26 13.45
CA ALA A 37 6.94 16.61 14.34
C ALA A 37 7.26 15.12 14.60
N GLY A 38 8.23 14.52 13.88
CA GLY A 38 8.57 13.10 14.00
C GLY A 38 7.44 12.17 13.53
N ILE A 39 6.58 12.64 12.62
CA ILE A 39 5.43 11.87 12.12
C ILE A 39 5.92 10.90 11.04
N ALA A 40 5.52 9.63 11.17
CA ALA A 40 5.72 8.64 10.14
C ALA A 40 4.57 8.67 9.11
N VAL A 41 4.90 8.41 7.84
CA VAL A 41 3.96 8.38 6.72
C VAL A 41 3.75 6.95 6.25
N VAL A 42 2.48 6.54 6.13
CA VAL A 42 2.07 5.29 5.47
C VAL A 42 1.32 5.70 4.18
N PRO A 43 1.87 5.47 2.98
CA PRO A 43 1.30 6.03 1.76
C PRO A 43 -0.02 5.39 1.34
N THR A 44 -0.15 4.06 1.51
CA THR A 44 -1.31 3.27 1.08
C THR A 44 -1.73 3.61 -0.36
N GLN A 45 -0.74 3.82 -1.24
CA GLN A 45 -0.94 4.28 -2.61
C GLN A 45 -1.75 3.27 -3.43
N THR A 46 -1.57 1.97 -3.17
CA THR A 46 -2.34 0.91 -3.81
C THR A 46 -3.84 1.07 -3.56
N LEU A 47 -4.28 1.56 -2.39
CA LEU A 47 -5.70 1.79 -2.15
C LEU A 47 -6.29 2.82 -3.13
N MET A 48 -5.52 3.86 -3.47
CA MET A 48 -5.98 4.88 -4.43
C MET A 48 -6.07 4.30 -5.84
N THR A 49 -5.11 3.48 -6.24
CA THR A 49 -5.13 2.81 -7.56
C THR A 49 -6.11 1.65 -7.63
N ARG A 50 -6.60 1.15 -6.48
CA ARG A 50 -7.62 0.10 -6.39
C ARG A 50 -9.02 0.63 -6.23
N TRP A 51 -9.30 1.45 -5.22
CA TRP A 51 -10.64 1.95 -4.95
C TRP A 51 -10.95 3.15 -5.84
N LEU A 52 -10.18 4.23 -5.70
CA LEU A 52 -10.42 5.52 -6.35
C LEU A 52 -10.13 5.52 -7.87
N SER A 53 -9.46 4.52 -8.42
CA SER A 53 -9.24 4.52 -9.88
C SER A 53 -10.55 4.49 -10.69
N PRO A 54 -10.61 5.13 -11.88
CA PRO A 54 -11.74 5.01 -12.80
C PRO A 54 -11.89 3.62 -13.46
N LYS A 55 -10.97 2.67 -13.19
CA LYS A 55 -11.01 1.29 -13.70
C LYS A 55 -12.35 0.60 -13.37
N ALA A 56 -12.97 -0.03 -14.36
CA ALA A 56 -14.22 -0.76 -14.17
C ALA A 56 -14.06 -1.97 -13.21
N PRO A 57 -14.95 -2.17 -12.23
CA PRO A 57 -14.85 -3.27 -11.27
C PRO A 57 -14.99 -4.65 -11.91
N GLU A 58 -15.62 -4.76 -13.08
CA GLU A 58 -15.73 -5.99 -13.90
C GLU A 58 -14.38 -6.50 -14.39
N LEU A 59 -13.41 -5.60 -14.57
CA LEU A 59 -12.04 -5.97 -14.92
C LEU A 59 -11.26 -6.39 -13.68
N MET A 60 -11.49 -5.71 -12.55
CA MET A 60 -10.76 -5.97 -11.31
C MET A 60 -11.14 -7.30 -10.66
N VAL A 61 -12.41 -7.71 -10.78
CA VAL A 61 -12.88 -9.02 -10.29
C VAL A 61 -12.24 -10.20 -11.03
N GLN A 62 -11.68 -9.98 -12.22
CA GLN A 62 -11.02 -11.02 -13.02
C GLN A 62 -9.54 -11.22 -12.65
N GLU A 63 -8.98 -10.36 -11.79
CA GLU A 63 -7.58 -10.46 -11.41
C GLU A 63 -7.31 -11.76 -10.62
N PRO A 64 -6.17 -12.45 -10.83
CA PRO A 64 -5.90 -13.75 -10.21
C PRO A 64 -6.00 -13.76 -8.68
N GLU A 65 -5.59 -12.66 -8.02
CA GLU A 65 -5.67 -12.50 -6.57
C GLU A 65 -7.10 -12.53 -6.01
N MET A 66 -8.12 -12.30 -6.85
CA MET A 66 -9.52 -12.40 -6.45
C MET A 66 -9.96 -13.83 -6.14
N ALA A 67 -9.18 -14.84 -6.55
CA ALA A 67 -9.43 -16.23 -6.19
C ALA A 67 -9.41 -16.45 -4.66
N TYR A 68 -8.75 -15.58 -3.89
CA TYR A 68 -8.59 -15.70 -2.44
C TYR A 68 -9.63 -14.91 -1.64
N ILE A 69 -10.57 -14.24 -2.31
CA ILE A 69 -11.60 -13.41 -1.67
C ILE A 69 -12.97 -14.11 -1.74
N PRO A 70 -13.72 -14.19 -0.62
CA PRO A 70 -15.07 -14.75 -0.60
C PRO A 70 -16.01 -14.12 -1.64
N ALA A 71 -16.91 -14.93 -2.21
CA ALA A 71 -17.83 -14.46 -3.27
C ALA A 71 -18.68 -13.26 -2.82
N ALA A 72 -19.21 -13.30 -1.60
CA ALA A 72 -19.96 -12.19 -1.01
C ALA A 72 -19.11 -10.91 -0.89
N GLN A 73 -17.82 -11.04 -0.54
CA GLN A 73 -16.91 -9.90 -0.44
C GLN A 73 -16.57 -9.32 -1.81
N ARG A 74 -16.33 -10.17 -2.83
CA ARG A 74 -16.14 -9.72 -4.22
C ARG A 74 -17.37 -8.97 -4.74
N PHE A 75 -18.57 -9.47 -4.42
CA PHE A 75 -19.83 -8.80 -4.77
C PHE A 75 -19.93 -7.42 -4.08
N SER A 76 -19.66 -7.36 -2.77
CA SER A 76 -19.67 -6.12 -2.00
C SER A 76 -18.66 -5.09 -2.53
N TRP A 77 -17.43 -5.51 -2.84
CA TRP A 77 -16.40 -4.63 -3.41
C TRP A 77 -16.79 -4.12 -4.80
N ARG A 78 -17.34 -4.97 -5.67
CA ARG A 78 -17.86 -4.53 -6.97
C ARG A 78 -18.94 -3.48 -6.80
N GLN A 79 -19.90 -3.70 -5.88
CA GLN A 79 -20.97 -2.74 -5.62
C GLN A 79 -20.42 -1.42 -5.04
N SER A 80 -19.52 -1.48 -4.06
CA SER A 80 -18.90 -0.29 -3.46
C SER A 80 -18.14 0.53 -4.50
N LYS A 81 -17.37 -0.13 -5.37
CA LYS A 81 -16.66 0.53 -6.45
C LYS A 81 -17.61 1.11 -7.49
N GLN A 82 -18.65 0.37 -7.90
CA GLN A 82 -19.66 0.89 -8.83
C GLN A 82 -20.36 2.12 -8.27
N GLN A 83 -20.74 2.11 -6.98
CA GLN A 83 -21.35 3.27 -6.34
C GLN A 83 -20.42 4.47 -6.26
N MET A 84 -19.11 4.24 -6.07
CA MET A 84 -18.12 5.30 -6.16
C MET A 84 -18.05 5.85 -7.59
N LEU A 85 -18.01 4.97 -8.61
CA LEU A 85 -18.01 5.37 -10.02
C LEU A 85 -19.27 6.15 -10.41
N ASP A 86 -20.45 5.73 -9.92
CA ASP A 86 -21.73 6.41 -10.17
C ASP A 86 -21.80 7.81 -9.55
N ARG A 87 -20.96 8.08 -8.55
CA ARG A 87 -20.84 9.37 -7.84
C ARG A 87 -19.58 10.13 -8.25
N LEU A 88 -18.85 9.65 -9.25
CA LEU A 88 -17.65 10.33 -9.75
C LEU A 88 -17.96 11.76 -10.13
N ASP A 89 -17.27 12.67 -9.46
CA ASP A 89 -17.32 14.11 -9.71
C ASP A 89 -15.99 14.65 -10.25
N TYR A 90 -15.00 13.77 -10.50
CA TYR A 90 -13.71 14.12 -11.08
C TYR A 90 -13.50 13.50 -12.46
N SER A 91 -12.69 14.17 -13.29
CA SER A 91 -12.22 13.67 -14.58
C SER A 91 -10.99 12.75 -14.43
N ASP A 92 -10.70 11.94 -15.43
CA ASP A 92 -9.46 11.14 -15.49
C ASP A 92 -8.22 12.02 -15.28
N ALA A 93 -8.18 13.21 -15.88
CA ALA A 93 -7.08 14.17 -15.69
C ALA A 93 -6.93 14.65 -14.22
N THR A 94 -8.05 14.79 -13.49
CA THR A 94 -8.01 15.17 -12.07
C THR A 94 -7.49 14.01 -11.21
N TYR A 95 -7.87 12.78 -11.55
CA TYR A 95 -7.36 11.58 -10.90
C TYR A 95 -5.86 11.40 -11.15
N ASP A 96 -5.40 11.60 -12.39
CA ASP A 96 -3.98 11.53 -12.73
C ASP A 96 -3.17 12.59 -11.96
N GLN A 97 -3.65 13.84 -11.93
CA GLN A 97 -3.03 14.90 -11.13
C GLN A 97 -2.98 14.54 -9.62
N PHE A 98 -4.03 13.92 -9.09
CA PHE A 98 -4.06 13.45 -7.71
C PHE A 98 -3.01 12.36 -7.45
N LEU A 99 -2.87 11.38 -8.34
CA LEU A 99 -1.84 10.36 -8.21
C LEU A 99 -0.43 10.97 -8.30
N GLU A 100 -0.17 11.81 -9.29
CA GLU A 100 1.11 12.49 -9.47
C GLU A 100 1.51 13.28 -8.23
N LEU A 101 0.58 14.06 -7.66
CA LEU A 101 0.81 14.81 -6.43
C LEU A 101 1.18 13.87 -5.26
N ARG A 102 0.50 12.73 -5.12
CA ARG A 102 0.80 11.77 -4.05
C ARG A 102 2.18 11.13 -4.22
N MET A 103 2.55 10.78 -5.45
CA MET A 103 3.87 10.22 -5.76
C MET A 103 4.97 11.25 -5.49
N ASP A 104 4.74 12.51 -5.88
CA ASP A 104 5.67 13.60 -5.61
C ASP A 104 5.81 13.90 -4.11
N LEU A 105 4.71 13.90 -3.36
CA LEU A 105 4.73 14.03 -1.90
C LEU A 105 5.54 12.89 -1.24
N LEU A 106 5.32 11.64 -1.66
CA LEU A 106 6.05 10.49 -1.14
C LEU A 106 7.55 10.61 -1.41
N ARG A 107 7.93 11.04 -2.62
CA ARG A 107 9.31 11.33 -3.00
C ARG A 107 9.92 12.44 -2.13
N GLN A 108 9.21 13.56 -1.95
CA GLN A 108 9.69 14.68 -1.13
C GLN A 108 9.83 14.31 0.35
N PHE A 109 8.92 13.49 0.90
CA PHE A 109 9.06 12.94 2.25
C PHE A 109 10.32 12.08 2.38
N ARG A 110 10.57 11.21 1.40
CA ARG A 110 11.80 10.39 1.32
C ARG A 110 13.05 11.28 1.26
N ASP A 111 13.08 12.26 0.37
CA ASP A 111 14.23 13.17 0.18
C ASP A 111 14.53 13.99 1.45
N ALA A 112 13.49 14.36 2.20
CA ALA A 112 13.62 15.06 3.48
C ALA A 112 14.00 14.14 4.65
N GLY A 113 13.98 12.82 4.49
CA GLY A 113 14.23 11.86 5.56
C GLY A 113 13.08 11.73 6.56
N VAL A 114 11.84 11.96 6.12
CA VAL A 114 10.65 11.62 6.91
C VAL A 114 10.51 10.10 6.99
N PRO A 115 10.22 9.52 8.17
CA PRO A 115 10.00 8.09 8.28
C PRO A 115 8.84 7.63 7.40
N ILE A 116 9.11 6.73 6.47
CA ILE A 116 8.10 6.07 5.63
C ILE A 116 7.97 4.61 6.07
N LEU A 117 6.74 4.16 6.24
CA LEU A 117 6.39 2.78 6.61
C LEU A 117 5.58 2.13 5.49
N LEU A 118 5.83 0.85 5.25
CA LEU A 118 5.09 0.06 4.27
C LEU A 118 3.74 -0.38 4.86
N GLY A 119 2.66 -0.05 4.16
CA GLY A 119 1.31 -0.50 4.49
C GLY A 119 0.37 -0.27 3.33
N SER A 120 -0.44 -1.28 3.01
CA SER A 120 -1.32 -1.24 1.84
C SER A 120 -2.76 -0.82 2.15
N ASP A 121 -3.17 -0.82 3.42
CA ASP A 121 -4.58 -0.71 3.85
C ASP A 121 -5.43 -1.87 3.29
N ALA A 122 -5.06 -3.11 3.63
CA ALA A 122 -5.82 -4.31 3.28
C ALA A 122 -6.45 -4.95 4.54
N PRO A 123 -7.65 -5.54 4.43
CA PRO A 123 -8.49 -5.61 3.23
C PRO A 123 -9.30 -4.33 3.00
N GLN A 124 -9.28 -3.84 1.76
CA GLN A 124 -10.16 -2.76 1.26
C GLN A 124 -10.64 -3.10 -0.15
N VAL A 125 -11.48 -2.26 -0.75
CA VAL A 125 -12.07 -2.49 -2.08
C VAL A 125 -11.00 -2.83 -3.13
N PHE A 126 -11.01 -4.09 -3.58
CA PHE A 126 -10.03 -4.69 -4.51
C PHE A 126 -8.57 -4.67 -4.04
N ASN A 127 -8.34 -4.55 -2.73
CA ASN A 127 -7.02 -4.54 -2.13
C ASN A 127 -6.82 -5.83 -1.32
N VAL A 128 -6.39 -6.90 -2.01
CA VAL A 128 -6.34 -8.26 -1.46
C VAL A 128 -5.21 -8.39 -0.43
N PRO A 129 -5.47 -8.91 0.79
CA PRO A 129 -4.42 -9.17 1.79
C PRO A 129 -3.31 -10.06 1.24
N GLY A 130 -2.05 -9.74 1.58
CA GLY A 130 -0.87 -10.42 1.05
C GLY A 130 -0.43 -9.92 -0.32
N PHE A 131 -1.34 -9.77 -1.29
CA PHE A 131 -1.01 -9.30 -2.64
C PHE A 131 -0.82 -7.77 -2.71
N SER A 132 -1.71 -7.03 -2.05
CA SER A 132 -1.70 -5.57 -1.96
C SER A 132 -0.39 -4.98 -1.43
N ILE A 133 0.31 -5.69 -0.55
CA ILE A 133 1.59 -5.18 -0.02
C ILE A 133 2.67 -5.15 -1.11
N HIS A 134 2.63 -6.07 -2.06
CA HIS A 134 3.54 -6.07 -3.21
C HIS A 134 3.19 -4.94 -4.19
N HIS A 135 1.90 -4.65 -4.41
CA HIS A 135 1.48 -3.48 -5.20
C HIS A 135 1.94 -2.16 -4.56
N GLU A 136 1.91 -2.08 -3.23
CA GLU A 136 2.44 -0.93 -2.49
C GLU A 136 3.95 -0.81 -2.63
N MET A 137 4.68 -1.93 -2.54
CA MET A 137 6.14 -1.94 -2.75
C MET A 137 6.52 -1.42 -4.14
N GLU A 138 5.84 -1.86 -5.20
CA GLU A 138 6.07 -1.35 -6.57
C GLU A 138 5.74 0.15 -6.65
N SER A 139 4.63 0.59 -6.06
CA SER A 139 4.27 2.02 -6.02
C SER A 139 5.37 2.84 -5.31
N MET A 140 5.97 2.33 -4.24
CA MET A 140 7.07 3.02 -3.56
C MET A 140 8.34 3.11 -4.43
N ILE A 141 8.64 2.09 -5.24
CA ILE A 141 9.71 2.16 -6.25
C ILE A 141 9.40 3.23 -7.30
N ASP A 142 8.15 3.31 -7.77
CA ASP A 142 7.72 4.32 -8.75
C ASP A 142 7.80 5.75 -8.20
N ALA A 143 7.61 5.94 -6.89
CA ALA A 143 7.89 7.21 -6.19
C ALA A 143 9.40 7.51 -6.03
N GLY A 144 10.24 6.58 -6.45
CA GLY A 144 11.68 6.72 -6.49
C GLY A 144 12.40 6.16 -5.27
N LEU A 145 11.76 5.40 -4.36
CA LEU A 145 12.49 4.71 -3.29
C LEU A 145 13.35 3.58 -3.87
N SER A 146 14.49 3.30 -3.25
CA SER A 146 15.28 2.12 -3.59
C SER A 146 14.66 0.85 -3.00
N THR A 147 14.98 -0.31 -3.58
CA THR A 147 14.58 -1.63 -3.05
C THR A 147 14.94 -1.79 -1.57
N ALA A 148 16.13 -1.34 -1.16
CA ALA A 148 16.56 -1.37 0.24
C ALA A 148 15.70 -0.49 1.15
N GLU A 149 15.32 0.72 0.70
CA GLU A 149 14.42 1.61 1.45
C GLU A 149 13.03 1.02 1.60
N VAL A 150 12.49 0.42 0.55
CA VAL A 150 11.18 -0.27 0.59
C VAL A 150 11.22 -1.43 1.58
N LEU A 151 12.23 -2.31 1.53
CA LEU A 151 12.36 -3.42 2.47
C LEU A 151 12.54 -2.93 3.91
N ALA A 152 13.34 -1.89 4.15
CA ALA A 152 13.51 -1.30 5.47
C ALA A 152 12.21 -0.69 6.02
N SER A 153 11.42 -0.06 5.15
CA SER A 153 10.13 0.55 5.49
C SER A 153 9.08 -0.46 5.95
N GLY A 154 9.19 -1.74 5.54
CA GLY A 154 8.32 -2.84 5.98
C GLY A 154 8.89 -3.71 7.10
N THR A 155 10.11 -3.45 7.55
CA THR A 155 10.81 -4.28 8.55
C THR A 155 11.29 -3.42 9.73
N ILE A 156 12.54 -2.95 9.68
CA ILE A 156 13.19 -2.26 10.80
C ILE A 156 12.53 -0.91 11.11
N HIS A 157 11.99 -0.19 10.13
CA HIS A 157 11.29 1.07 10.39
C HIS A 157 9.98 0.85 11.15
N VAL A 158 9.23 -0.20 10.82
CA VAL A 158 8.01 -0.59 11.53
C VAL A 158 8.33 -1.02 12.97
N ALA A 159 9.38 -1.84 13.14
CA ALA A 159 9.84 -2.25 14.47
C ALA A 159 10.20 -1.04 15.34
N ARG A 160 10.96 -0.08 14.80
CA ARG A 160 11.29 1.18 15.48
C ARG A 160 10.06 2.01 15.81
N PHE A 161 9.13 2.14 14.88
CA PHE A 161 7.88 2.90 15.10
C PHE A 161 7.07 2.34 16.28
N PHE A 162 7.00 1.01 16.42
CA PHE A 162 6.32 0.35 17.54
C PHE A 162 7.18 0.20 18.81
N ASN A 163 8.41 0.71 18.84
CA ASN A 163 9.38 0.45 19.90
C ASN A 163 9.56 -1.06 20.18
N ALA A 164 9.55 -1.87 19.12
CA ALA A 164 9.67 -3.31 19.18
C ALA A 164 11.10 -3.75 18.85
N ASP A 165 11.95 -3.80 19.87
CA ASP A 165 13.37 -4.16 19.71
C ASP A 165 13.59 -5.64 19.40
N ASP A 166 12.58 -6.51 19.55
CA ASP A 166 12.69 -7.95 19.36
C ASP A 166 12.57 -8.41 17.90
N ARG A 167 12.23 -7.52 16.96
CA ARG A 167 11.89 -7.88 15.56
C ARG A 167 12.36 -6.84 14.53
N GLY A 168 12.13 -7.14 13.26
CA GLY A 168 12.44 -6.25 12.13
C GLY A 168 13.91 -6.24 11.70
N LEU A 169 14.77 -7.02 12.36
CA LEU A 169 16.18 -7.21 12.03
C LEU A 169 16.58 -8.68 12.21
N VAL A 170 17.37 -9.21 11.29
CA VAL A 170 18.01 -10.52 11.43
C VAL A 170 19.26 -10.37 12.29
N ALA A 171 19.15 -10.73 13.56
CA ALA A 171 20.25 -10.69 14.52
C ALA A 171 20.03 -11.71 15.65
N GLU A 172 21.10 -12.08 16.34
CA GLU A 172 21.02 -12.95 17.52
C GLU A 172 20.09 -12.35 18.58
N GLY A 173 19.28 -13.20 19.23
CA GLY A 173 18.33 -12.80 20.26
C GLY A 173 17.03 -12.15 19.76
N LYS A 174 16.85 -11.96 18.44
CA LYS A 174 15.59 -11.50 17.85
C LYS A 174 14.62 -12.66 17.60
N VAL A 175 13.34 -12.35 17.46
CA VAL A 175 12.31 -13.31 17.05
C VAL A 175 12.63 -13.84 15.65
N ALA A 176 12.52 -15.15 15.48
CA ALA A 176 12.71 -15.81 14.18
C ALA A 176 11.48 -15.64 13.27
N ASP A 177 11.23 -14.38 12.86
CA ASP A 177 10.28 -14.00 11.82
C ASP A 177 11.07 -13.66 10.55
N LEU A 178 11.13 -14.61 9.61
CA LEU A 178 12.01 -14.55 8.44
C LEU A 178 11.27 -14.95 7.16
N LEU A 179 11.71 -14.39 6.03
CA LEU A 179 11.32 -14.81 4.69
C LEU A 179 12.55 -15.40 3.98
N LEU A 180 12.39 -16.57 3.37
CA LEU A 180 13.35 -17.12 2.41
C LEU A 180 12.81 -16.85 1.01
N LEU A 181 13.62 -16.19 0.18
CA LEU A 181 13.25 -15.79 -1.18
C LEU A 181 14.09 -16.55 -2.20
N ALA A 182 13.50 -16.88 -3.34
CA ALA A 182 14.17 -17.56 -4.46
C ALA A 182 15.17 -16.65 -5.19
N ALA A 183 14.99 -15.33 -5.09
CA ALA A 183 15.78 -14.33 -5.78
C ALA A 183 16.02 -13.10 -4.89
N ASN A 184 17.06 -12.32 -5.23
CA ASN A 184 17.50 -11.17 -4.45
C ASN A 184 16.56 -9.96 -4.63
N PRO A 185 15.82 -9.51 -3.61
CA PRO A 185 14.91 -8.38 -3.72
C PRO A 185 15.61 -7.02 -3.84
N LEU A 186 16.92 -6.95 -3.59
CA LEU A 186 17.69 -5.73 -3.80
C LEU A 186 17.91 -5.43 -5.28
N GLU A 187 17.90 -6.45 -6.14
CA GLU A 187 18.03 -6.30 -7.60
C GLU A 187 16.71 -5.93 -8.27
N ASN A 188 15.60 -6.46 -7.77
CA ASN A 188 14.25 -6.17 -8.25
C ASN A 188 13.24 -6.43 -7.11
N ILE A 189 12.42 -5.43 -6.77
CA ILE A 189 11.49 -5.55 -5.65
C ILE A 189 10.46 -6.67 -5.84
N SER A 190 10.10 -7.00 -7.09
CA SER A 190 9.18 -8.09 -7.41
C SER A 190 9.69 -9.47 -6.95
N HIS A 191 11.00 -9.63 -6.74
CA HIS A 191 11.55 -10.86 -6.16
C HIS A 191 11.08 -11.09 -4.71
N ALA A 192 10.59 -10.06 -4.00
CA ALA A 192 9.98 -10.21 -2.68
C ALA A 192 8.72 -11.10 -2.67
N ALA A 193 8.07 -11.28 -3.82
CA ALA A 193 6.92 -12.18 -3.96
C ALA A 193 7.34 -13.66 -4.21
N GLN A 194 8.63 -13.92 -4.48
CA GLN A 194 9.14 -15.27 -4.78
C GLN A 194 9.52 -16.00 -3.49
N ILE A 195 8.52 -16.25 -2.63
CA ILE A 195 8.72 -16.82 -1.30
C ILE A 195 8.88 -18.34 -1.38
N GLU A 196 10.01 -18.85 -0.90
CA GLU A 196 10.30 -20.27 -0.76
C GLU A 196 9.95 -20.81 0.64
N ALA A 197 10.02 -19.96 1.66
CA ALA A 197 9.55 -20.28 2.99
C ALA A 197 9.25 -19.04 3.81
N VAL A 198 8.33 -19.20 4.76
CA VAL A 198 8.09 -18.24 5.85
C VAL A 198 8.46 -18.93 7.15
N ILE A 199 9.35 -18.33 7.93
CA ILE A 199 9.58 -18.74 9.32
C ILE A 199 8.84 -17.75 10.20
N TYR A 200 7.86 -18.22 10.97
CA TYR A 200 7.08 -17.38 11.88
C TYR A 200 7.27 -17.88 13.31
N ARG A 201 7.89 -17.04 14.15
CA ARG A 201 8.29 -17.36 15.53
C ARG A 201 9.04 -18.69 15.61
N GLY A 202 9.94 -18.94 14.65
CA GLY A 202 10.72 -20.17 14.54
C GLY A 202 9.99 -21.35 13.89
N ASN A 203 8.70 -21.23 13.54
CA ASN A 203 7.96 -22.28 12.85
C ASN A 203 8.10 -22.13 11.34
N LEU A 204 8.63 -23.16 10.68
CA LEU A 204 8.81 -23.18 9.23
C LEU A 204 7.49 -23.50 8.52
N LEU A 205 7.11 -22.64 7.57
CA LEU A 205 6.09 -22.87 6.57
C LEU A 205 6.77 -22.92 5.21
N THR A 206 6.78 -24.09 4.57
CA THR A 206 7.38 -24.27 3.24
C THR A 206 6.47 -23.72 2.15
N LYS A 207 7.06 -23.42 0.98
CA LYS A 207 6.31 -23.06 -0.23
C LYS A 207 5.16 -24.02 -0.52
N ASP A 208 5.41 -25.33 -0.50
CA ASP A 208 4.37 -26.34 -0.75
C ASP A 208 3.21 -26.24 0.25
N GLN A 209 3.49 -26.00 1.53
CA GLN A 209 2.44 -25.83 2.55
C GLN A 209 1.63 -24.56 2.28
N ILE A 210 2.30 -23.45 1.95
CA ILE A 210 1.67 -22.17 1.62
C ILE A 210 0.79 -22.31 0.38
N GLU A 211 1.32 -22.90 -0.70
CA GLU A 211 0.60 -23.12 -1.95
C GLU A 211 -0.61 -24.05 -1.77
N ASN A 212 -0.47 -25.11 -0.97
CA ASN A 212 -1.60 -26.00 -0.66
C ASN A 212 -2.69 -25.27 0.13
N GLN A 213 -2.32 -24.44 1.11
CA GLN A 213 -3.28 -23.63 1.85
C GLN A 213 -3.99 -22.61 0.96
N LEU A 214 -3.25 -21.95 0.05
CA LEU A 214 -3.82 -21.04 -0.94
C LEU A 214 -4.80 -21.75 -1.88
N LYS A 215 -4.47 -22.96 -2.36
CA LYS A 215 -5.38 -23.80 -3.15
C LYS A 215 -6.66 -24.14 -2.37
N THR A 216 -6.54 -24.49 -1.09
CA THR A 216 -7.70 -24.76 -0.22
C THR A 216 -8.59 -23.53 -0.06
N ILE A 217 -8.00 -22.36 0.20
CA ILE A 217 -8.73 -21.09 0.31
C ILE A 217 -9.46 -20.77 -1.00
N ALA A 218 -8.76 -20.88 -2.14
CA ALA A 218 -9.34 -20.60 -3.45
C ALA A 218 -10.46 -21.58 -3.82
N ALA A 219 -10.33 -22.86 -3.46
CA ALA A 219 -11.37 -23.86 -3.69
C ALA A 219 -12.63 -23.55 -2.88
N ARG A 220 -12.48 -23.17 -1.60
CA ARG A 220 -13.61 -22.78 -0.73
C ARG A 220 -14.42 -21.63 -1.32
N HIS A 221 -13.75 -20.62 -1.88
CA HIS A 221 -14.42 -19.42 -2.42
C HIS A 221 -14.95 -19.59 -3.86
N LYS A 222 -14.68 -20.73 -4.51
CA LYS A 222 -15.35 -21.12 -5.76
C LYS A 222 -16.69 -21.81 -5.53
N THR A 223 -16.86 -22.45 -4.36
CA THR A 223 -18.08 -23.20 -4.00
C THR A 223 -19.12 -22.37 -3.27
N GLU A 224 -18.77 -21.15 -2.86
CA GLU A 224 -19.64 -20.11 -2.27
C GLU A 224 -20.26 -19.23 -3.36
#